data_AF-A0A067C4J2-F1
#
_entry.id   AF-A0A067C4J2-F1
#
_cell.length_a   1.000
_cell.length_b   1.000
_cell.length_c   1.000
_cell.angle_alpha   90.00
_cell.angle_beta   90.00
_cell.angle_gamma   90.00
#
_symmetry.space_group_name_H-M   'P 1'
#
loop_
_entity.id
_entity.type
_entity.pdbx_description
1 polymer ?
#
loop_
_entity_poly.entity_id
_entity_poly.type
_entity_poly.pdbx_seq_one_letter_code
_entity_poly.pdbx_strand_id
1 'polypeptide(L)'
;MDATLCNPVLLRLITAYQHGWWPDSLGFRDDPLIFASSNLTEQVAAFGDRFAPWLARHGLDGAIGLMQLYPPLAPCVALHAAATGDHPLRAAAMGTSRDATSWAAMLRKVASHYGQYDRFEDNDDLRLSTQLALRSRHVETVRQNYEERGPHGLQQYITTVVADGYLPTVHFLVHETTVLWPHDAYDIAVRHGHKDVATYLAERGIGRVTSHELSATTSPLKKLQLVHAHFPDMDLKHSLEVAAMDGHDDVVEYILATGTSSVQALELAARYGHLACCQRLLAYERASHPDNLLPVSVIVAAVKGGNDAIIELLHPVQLWTHEYMDTCAEFGRLDLVTSLHNAGRFAGSYAAMIRAATNGHLAVVQFLKTHQYDDCGELVMHGAAGHGHLDVVVFLHEHCDHTASPYALFDAAKRGHVDVVRYLHSVMHTPVLDTVPERAARRGHLEVVRYLHEEGLGQWSPRVMDIAAASGNCDLVAYLHTHRSEGCSPAALDDAVIQEHLEVVRYLCEVVRVTPTIAPSALRQSSADVLVYLDSIGVDILGALSSAYTRRFVALAEYLAYRYRLKV
;
A
#
# COMPACT_ATOMS: atom_id res chain seq x y z
N MET A 1 74.88 8.52 38.07
CA MET A 1 74.25 8.59 36.73
C MET A 1 73.30 7.43 36.49
N ASP A 2 73.57 6.22 37.01
CA ASP A 2 72.68 5.06 36.76
C ASP A 2 71.32 5.12 37.46
N ALA A 3 71.16 5.81 38.59
CA ALA A 3 69.85 5.94 39.24
C ALA A 3 68.90 6.92 38.53
N THR A 4 69.42 7.90 37.79
CA THR A 4 68.61 8.88 37.04
C THR A 4 68.10 8.34 35.71
N LEU A 5 68.84 7.41 35.08
CA LEU A 5 68.47 6.79 33.80
C LEU A 5 67.50 5.61 33.94
N CYS A 6 67.31 5.07 35.14
CA CYS A 6 66.32 4.01 35.41
C CYS A 6 64.95 4.55 35.84
N ASN A 7 64.74 5.87 35.87
CA ASN A 7 63.44 6.44 36.20
C ASN A 7 62.46 6.26 35.02
N PRO A 8 61.38 5.46 35.17
CA PRO A 8 60.47 5.15 34.07
C PRO A 8 59.76 6.39 33.50
N VAL A 9 59.57 7.43 34.32
CA VAL A 9 58.97 8.69 33.90
C VAL A 9 59.93 9.49 33.02
N LEU A 10 61.22 9.50 33.38
CA LEU A 10 62.25 10.21 32.61
C LEU A 10 62.52 9.50 31.27
N LEU A 11 62.55 8.17 31.26
CA LEU A 11 62.70 7.37 30.03
C LEU A 11 61.54 7.60 29.05
N ARG A 12 60.30 7.69 29.56
CA ARG A 12 59.11 8.02 28.75
C ARG A 12 59.18 9.45 28.20
N LEU A 13 59.66 10.42 28.98
CA LEU A 13 59.85 11.81 28.53
C LEU A 13 60.95 11.92 27.47
N ILE A 14 62.01 11.11 27.56
CA ILE A 14 63.10 11.08 26.57
C ILE A 14 62.63 10.41 25.27
N THR A 15 61.90 9.29 25.34
CA THR A 15 61.34 8.64 24.13
C THR A 15 60.27 9.51 23.48
N ALA A 16 59.43 10.17 24.26
CA ALA A 16 58.52 11.21 23.81
C ALA A 16 59.25 12.31 23.00
N TYR A 17 60.31 12.90 23.58
CA TYR A 17 61.06 13.97 22.92
C TYR A 17 61.73 13.50 21.62
N GLN A 18 62.25 12.26 21.59
CA GLN A 18 62.85 11.65 20.41
C GLN A 18 61.85 11.35 19.29
N HIS A 19 60.56 11.28 19.59
CA HIS A 19 59.46 11.10 18.63
C HIS A 19 58.66 12.39 18.38
N GLY A 20 59.25 13.56 18.63
CA GLY A 20 58.65 14.85 18.29
C GLY A 20 57.67 15.40 19.32
N TRP A 21 57.77 14.99 20.59
CA TRP A 21 56.92 15.56 21.65
C TRP A 21 57.45 16.92 22.09
N TRP A 22 56.63 17.94 21.87
CA TRP A 22 56.89 19.27 22.36
C TRP A 22 56.33 19.43 23.78
N PRO A 23 57.07 20.00 24.74
CA PRO A 23 56.56 20.23 26.09
C PRO A 23 55.24 21.03 26.14
N ASP A 24 55.02 21.89 25.14
CA ASP A 24 53.79 22.69 25.00
C ASP A 24 52.58 21.89 24.46
N SER A 25 52.77 20.65 23.99
CA SER A 25 51.68 19.75 23.55
C SER A 25 50.85 19.16 24.69
N LEU A 26 51.41 19.13 25.91
CA LEU A 26 50.72 18.63 27.12
C LEU A 26 49.42 19.39 27.41
N GLY A 27 49.32 20.66 26.98
CA GLY A 27 48.13 21.50 27.18
C GLY A 27 46.87 21.03 26.45
N PHE A 28 46.99 20.11 25.47
CA PHE A 28 45.86 19.56 24.72
C PHE A 28 45.47 18.15 25.18
N ARG A 29 46.26 17.53 26.06
CA ARG A 29 46.03 16.15 26.53
C ARG A 29 44.73 16.03 27.32
N ASP A 30 44.44 17.05 28.13
CA ASP A 30 43.28 17.11 29.01
C ASP A 30 42.22 18.09 28.47
N ASP A 31 42.28 18.42 27.17
CA ASP A 31 41.24 19.25 26.55
C ASP A 31 39.90 18.52 26.68
N PRO A 32 38.87 19.15 27.26
CA PRO A 32 37.60 18.47 27.52
C PRO A 32 37.08 17.84 26.24
N LEU A 33 36.95 16.51 26.25
CA LEU A 33 36.31 15.71 25.19
C LEU A 33 34.99 16.39 24.79
N ILE A 34 34.96 17.04 23.62
CA ILE A 34 33.84 17.88 23.19
C ILE A 34 32.64 16.98 22.85
N PHE A 35 31.82 16.70 23.86
CA PHE A 35 30.47 16.14 23.70
C PHE A 35 29.41 16.88 24.53
N ALA A 36 29.67 18.14 24.92
CA ALA A 36 28.67 19.02 25.52
C ALA A 36 27.99 19.88 24.43
N SER A 37 26.81 19.46 23.97
CA SER A 37 26.10 20.04 22.81
C SER A 37 25.57 21.47 23.01
N SER A 38 25.49 21.96 24.25
CA SER A 38 24.85 23.23 24.59
C SER A 38 25.69 24.46 24.29
N ASN A 39 27.03 24.35 24.17
CA ASN A 39 27.90 25.50 23.94
C ASN A 39 29.04 25.24 22.94
N LEU A 40 28.73 24.49 21.89
CA LEU A 40 29.70 23.98 20.91
C LEU A 40 30.54 25.09 20.23
N THR A 41 29.94 26.22 19.86
CA THR A 41 30.62 27.30 19.13
C THR A 41 31.65 28.03 20.00
N GLU A 42 31.32 28.32 21.26
CA GLU A 42 32.28 28.94 22.19
C GLU A 42 33.42 27.98 22.54
N GLN A 43 33.14 26.68 22.64
CA GLN A 43 34.17 25.66 22.88
C GLN A 43 35.13 25.53 21.71
N VAL A 44 34.62 25.56 20.46
CA VAL A 44 35.45 25.53 19.25
C VAL A 44 36.33 26.78 19.16
N ALA A 45 35.80 27.96 19.52
CA ALA A 45 36.57 29.19 19.58
C ALA A 45 37.70 29.11 20.65
N ALA A 46 37.37 28.69 21.88
CA ALA A 46 38.32 28.57 22.97
C ALA A 46 39.41 27.50 22.73
N PHE A 47 39.08 26.44 22.00
CA PHE A 47 40.05 25.48 21.49
C PHE A 47 40.96 26.13 20.44
N GLY A 48 40.36 26.83 19.47
CA GLY A 48 41.07 27.54 18.41
C GLY A 48 42.09 28.56 18.93
N ASP A 49 41.75 29.32 19.97
CA ASP A 49 42.66 30.32 20.58
C ASP A 49 43.96 29.70 21.11
N ARG A 50 43.89 28.45 21.59
CA ARG A 50 45.06 27.70 22.07
C ARG A 50 45.76 26.95 20.95
N PHE A 51 44.98 26.35 20.06
CA PHE A 51 45.47 25.46 19.01
C PHE A 51 46.09 26.21 17.84
N ALA A 52 45.52 27.33 17.38
CA ALA A 52 46.02 28.05 16.22
C ALA A 52 47.45 28.59 16.40
N PRO A 53 47.84 29.19 17.55
CA PRO A 53 49.23 29.58 17.78
C PRO A 53 50.20 28.38 17.86
N TRP A 54 49.71 27.22 18.32
CA TRP A 54 50.50 26.00 18.37
C TRP A 54 50.70 25.40 16.97
N LEU A 55 49.63 25.31 16.18
CA LEU A 55 49.64 24.85 14.79
C LEU A 55 50.57 25.71 13.93
N ALA A 56 50.56 27.04 14.13
CA ALA A 56 51.47 27.95 13.43
C ALA A 56 52.95 27.68 13.71
N ARG A 57 53.31 27.14 14.88
CA ARG A 57 54.70 26.81 15.26
C ARG A 57 55.14 25.45 14.75
N HIS A 58 54.24 24.47 14.73
CA HIS A 58 54.58 23.06 14.52
C HIS A 58 54.09 22.48 13.18
N GLY A 59 53.23 23.21 12.47
CA GLY A 59 52.74 22.84 11.14
C GLY A 59 51.77 21.66 11.14
N LEU A 60 51.32 21.29 9.94
CA LEU A 60 50.36 20.20 9.71
C LEU A 60 50.90 18.84 10.16
N ASP A 61 52.18 18.54 9.90
CA ASP A 61 52.82 17.28 10.31
C ASP A 61 52.86 17.16 11.85
N GLY A 62 53.11 18.28 12.54
CA GLY A 62 53.02 18.34 14.00
C GLY A 62 51.62 18.03 14.50
N ALA A 63 50.58 18.60 13.87
CA ALA A 63 49.18 18.32 14.20
C ALA A 63 48.78 16.86 13.95
N ILE A 64 49.23 16.26 12.84
CA ILE A 64 49.01 14.84 12.54
C ILE A 64 49.65 13.97 13.62
N GLY A 65 50.91 14.24 13.98
CA GLY A 65 51.61 13.53 15.05
C GLY A 65 50.88 13.66 16.40
N LEU A 66 50.38 14.85 16.72
CA LEU A 66 49.62 15.10 17.95
C LEU A 66 48.32 14.28 18.00
N MET A 67 47.56 14.22 16.90
CA MET A 67 46.32 13.43 16.81
C MET A 67 46.58 11.93 16.85
N GLN A 68 47.69 11.44 16.29
CA GLN A 68 48.06 10.01 16.40
C GLN A 68 48.43 9.61 17.83
N LEU A 69 49.07 10.53 18.56
CA LEU A 69 49.44 10.33 19.97
C LEU A 69 48.23 10.40 20.90
N TYR A 70 47.29 11.29 20.60
CA TYR A 70 46.05 11.47 21.35
C TYR A 70 44.83 11.38 20.40
N PRO A 71 44.42 10.16 20.00
CA PRO A 71 43.30 9.96 19.07
C PRO A 71 42.00 10.72 19.42
N PRO A 72 41.63 10.90 20.71
CA PRO A 72 40.44 11.67 21.05
C PRO A 72 40.50 13.17 20.71
N LEU A 73 41.65 13.70 20.29
CA LEU A 73 41.83 15.09 19.88
C LEU A 73 41.37 15.33 18.43
N ALA A 74 41.31 14.30 17.58
CA ALA A 74 40.97 14.42 16.16
C ALA A 74 39.62 15.12 15.91
N PRO A 75 38.53 14.85 16.65
CA PRO A 75 37.27 15.58 16.49
C PRO A 75 37.39 17.09 16.81
N CYS A 76 38.21 17.47 17.79
CA CYS A 76 38.40 18.87 18.19
C CYS A 76 39.12 19.65 17.08
N VAL A 77 40.16 19.04 16.50
CA VAL A 77 40.91 19.59 15.36
C VAL A 77 40.02 19.70 14.13
N ALA A 78 39.18 18.68 13.86
CA ALA A 78 38.25 18.71 12.74
C ALA A 78 37.18 19.81 12.86
N LEU A 79 36.64 20.05 14.06
CA LEU A 79 35.69 21.13 14.32
C LEU A 79 36.35 22.52 14.19
N HIS A 80 37.59 22.67 14.66
CA HIS A 80 38.35 23.91 14.45
C HIS A 80 38.61 24.17 12.97
N ALA A 81 39.07 23.15 12.23
CA ALA A 81 39.30 23.24 10.80
C ALA A 81 38.02 23.58 10.02
N ALA A 82 36.87 23.08 10.46
CA ALA A 82 35.56 23.44 9.90
C ALA A 82 35.15 24.89 10.19
N ALA A 83 35.56 25.46 11.33
CA ALA A 83 35.31 26.86 11.67
C ALA A 83 36.22 27.83 10.90
N THR A 84 37.47 27.44 10.62
CA THR A 84 38.47 28.28 9.95
C THR A 84 38.55 28.07 8.43
N GLY A 85 37.97 27.00 7.91
CA GLY A 85 38.06 26.63 6.49
C GLY A 85 39.39 25.97 6.11
N ASP A 86 40.15 25.42 7.07
CA ASP A 86 41.44 24.76 6.81
C ASP A 86 41.24 23.32 6.30
N HIS A 87 41.14 23.16 4.98
CA HIS A 87 40.86 21.86 4.35
C HIS A 87 41.93 20.77 4.59
N PRO A 88 43.24 21.04 4.42
CA PRO A 88 44.29 20.05 4.68
C PRO A 88 44.27 19.51 6.11
N LEU A 89 44.05 20.39 7.08
CA LEU A 89 43.94 20.04 8.48
C LEU A 89 42.70 19.19 8.76
N ARG A 90 41.55 19.53 8.14
CA ARG A 90 40.30 18.79 8.28
C ARG A 90 40.42 17.37 7.71
N ALA A 91 41.02 17.22 6.53
CA ALA A 91 41.22 15.90 5.90
C ALA A 91 42.14 15.01 6.76
N ALA A 92 43.22 15.57 7.29
CA ALA A 92 44.12 14.87 8.21
C ALA A 92 43.42 14.41 9.50
N ALA A 93 42.54 15.23 10.06
CA ALA A 93 41.77 14.90 11.26
C ALA A 93 40.70 13.82 10.99
N MET A 94 40.05 13.86 9.82
CA MET A 94 39.08 12.83 9.41
C MET A 94 39.77 11.48 9.18
N GLY A 95 40.95 11.46 8.54
CA GLY A 95 41.69 10.24 8.23
C GLY A 95 42.30 9.51 9.44
N THR A 96 42.42 10.19 10.59
CA THR A 96 42.96 9.59 11.83
C THR A 96 41.88 8.97 12.72
N SER A 97 40.59 9.26 12.47
CA SER A 97 39.46 8.77 13.27
C SER A 97 38.70 7.63 12.59
N ARG A 98 38.51 6.50 13.28
CA ARG A 98 37.71 5.36 12.78
C ARG A 98 36.19 5.60 12.81
N ASP A 99 35.70 6.57 13.61
CA ASP A 99 34.28 6.80 13.89
C ASP A 99 33.79 8.19 13.44
N ALA A 100 34.16 8.64 12.24
CA ALA A 100 33.79 9.96 11.69
C ALA A 100 32.26 10.22 11.64
N THR A 101 31.44 9.18 11.58
CA THR A 101 29.98 9.26 11.56
C THR A 101 29.38 9.79 12.87
N SER A 102 30.07 9.62 14.01
CA SER A 102 29.53 9.93 15.34
C SER A 102 29.42 11.43 15.65
N TRP A 103 30.23 12.27 14.99
CA TRP A 103 30.30 13.72 15.24
C TRP A 103 30.02 14.58 13.99
N ALA A 104 29.60 13.96 12.88
CA ALA A 104 29.20 14.65 11.65
C ALA A 104 28.05 15.67 11.84
N ALA A 105 27.16 15.45 12.81
CA ALA A 105 26.13 16.43 13.18
C ALA A 105 26.70 17.73 13.78
N MET A 106 27.78 17.63 14.55
CA MET A 106 28.45 18.79 15.17
C MET A 106 29.22 19.59 14.14
N LEU A 107 29.92 18.92 13.22
CA LEU A 107 30.57 19.55 12.06
C LEU A 107 29.60 20.43 11.26
N ARG A 108 28.41 19.89 10.94
CA ARG A 108 27.35 20.62 10.21
C ARG A 108 26.94 21.91 10.93
N LYS A 109 26.78 21.83 12.25
CA LYS A 109 26.37 22.97 13.08
C LYS A 109 27.44 24.07 13.11
N VAL A 110 28.72 23.69 13.15
CA VAL A 110 29.85 24.64 13.17
C VAL A 110 30.06 25.27 11.80
N ALA A 111 30.13 24.48 10.72
CA ALA A 111 30.31 25.00 9.36
C ALA A 111 29.20 26.00 8.97
N SER A 112 27.94 25.68 9.31
CA SER A 112 26.81 26.58 9.10
C SER A 112 26.88 27.86 9.93
N HIS A 113 27.44 27.82 11.15
CA HIS A 113 27.56 29.01 12.00
C HIS A 113 28.62 29.98 11.48
N TYR A 114 29.75 29.48 10.99
CA TYR A 114 30.87 30.28 10.49
C TYR A 114 30.78 30.63 9.00
N GLY A 115 29.70 30.22 8.32
CA GLY A 115 29.49 30.50 6.90
C GLY A 115 30.49 29.81 5.96
N GLN A 116 31.14 28.75 6.45
CA GLN A 116 32.14 27.98 5.70
C GLN A 116 31.44 26.86 4.93
N TYR A 117 30.88 27.22 3.77
CA TYR A 117 30.14 26.29 2.90
C TYR A 117 31.03 25.66 1.81
N ASP A 118 32.27 26.13 1.67
CA ASP A 118 33.15 25.79 0.55
C ASP A 118 33.97 24.51 0.76
N ARG A 119 34.27 23.89 -0.39
CA ARG A 119 35.14 22.74 -0.68
C ARG A 119 35.10 21.58 0.31
N PHE A 120 34.35 20.56 -0.09
CA PHE A 120 34.52 19.22 0.42
C PHE A 120 34.88 18.31 -0.77
N GLU A 121 36.11 17.81 -0.82
CA GLU A 121 36.64 17.08 -1.99
C GLU A 121 36.07 15.66 -2.14
N ASP A 122 35.37 15.15 -1.13
CA ASP A 122 34.75 13.81 -1.14
C ASP A 122 33.28 13.82 -1.59
N ASN A 123 32.85 12.72 -2.23
CA ASN A 123 31.53 12.60 -2.86
C ASN A 123 30.36 12.61 -1.84
N ASP A 124 30.57 12.11 -0.61
CA ASP A 124 29.54 12.16 0.46
C ASP A 124 29.27 13.59 0.96
N ASP A 125 30.20 14.48 0.66
CA ASP A 125 30.43 15.75 1.29
C ASP A 125 29.80 16.88 0.44
N LEU A 126 29.80 16.73 -0.89
CA LEU A 126 29.01 17.55 -1.82
C LEU A 126 27.49 17.38 -1.65
N ARG A 127 27.02 16.15 -1.30
CA ARG A 127 25.58 15.90 -1.08
C ARG A 127 25.08 16.70 0.12
N LEU A 128 25.92 16.77 1.15
CA LEU A 128 25.64 17.54 2.34
C LEU A 128 25.67 19.05 2.08
N SER A 129 26.64 19.54 1.29
CA SER A 129 26.70 20.93 0.83
C SER A 129 25.41 21.36 0.14
N THR A 130 24.90 20.59 -0.83
CA THR A 130 23.64 20.90 -1.53
C THR A 130 22.44 20.96 -0.58
N GLN A 131 22.32 20.02 0.35
CA GLN A 131 21.21 20.02 1.32
C GLN A 131 21.25 21.25 2.24
N LEU A 132 22.45 21.66 2.67
CA LEU A 132 22.62 22.84 3.51
C LEU A 132 22.31 24.12 2.73
N ALA A 133 22.82 24.26 1.51
CA ALA A 133 22.59 25.43 0.65
C ALA A 133 21.10 25.62 0.32
N LEU A 134 20.36 24.54 0.06
CA LEU A 134 18.92 24.58 -0.16
C LEU A 134 18.17 25.05 1.10
N ARG A 135 18.51 24.53 2.29
CA ARG A 135 17.88 24.95 3.55
C ARG A 135 18.19 26.37 3.96
N SER A 136 19.40 26.85 3.65
CA SER A 136 19.83 28.22 3.96
C SER A 136 19.47 29.23 2.86
N ARG A 137 18.77 28.80 1.80
CA ARG A 137 18.34 29.63 0.66
C ARG A 137 19.49 30.31 -0.07
N HIS A 138 20.64 29.64 -0.16
CA HIS A 138 21.85 30.17 -0.79
C HIS A 138 22.01 29.66 -2.23
N VAL A 139 21.38 30.34 -3.19
CA VAL A 139 21.30 29.91 -4.61
C VAL A 139 22.67 29.72 -5.26
N GLU A 140 23.64 30.57 -4.94
CA GLU A 140 24.95 30.54 -5.63
C GLU A 140 25.71 29.24 -5.35
N THR A 141 25.61 28.71 -4.13
CA THR A 141 26.21 27.41 -3.79
C THR A 141 25.45 26.25 -4.46
N VAL A 142 24.13 26.40 -4.65
CA VAL A 142 23.34 25.41 -5.42
C VAL A 142 23.76 25.41 -6.89
N ARG A 143 24.03 26.59 -7.46
CA ARG A 143 24.55 26.76 -8.83
C ARG A 143 25.94 26.12 -8.97
N GLN A 144 26.86 26.40 -8.06
CA GLN A 144 28.20 25.80 -8.06
C GLN A 144 28.13 24.27 -7.94
N ASN A 145 27.30 23.74 -7.03
CA ASN A 145 27.13 22.29 -6.88
C ASN A 145 26.51 21.63 -8.14
N TYR A 146 25.71 22.37 -8.91
CA TYR A 146 25.19 21.90 -10.20
C TYR A 146 26.29 21.83 -11.26
N GLU A 147 27.17 22.83 -11.34
CA GLU A 147 28.30 22.83 -12.29
C GLU A 147 29.21 21.62 -12.10
N GLU A 148 29.42 21.17 -10.85
CA GLU A 148 30.28 20.04 -10.54
C GLU A 148 29.63 18.66 -10.76
N ARG A 149 28.33 18.50 -10.45
CA ARG A 149 27.62 17.19 -10.53
C ARG A 149 26.69 17.00 -11.72
N GLY A 150 26.36 18.08 -12.40
CA GLY A 150 25.32 18.09 -13.41
C GLY A 150 23.93 17.72 -12.87
N PRO A 151 22.98 17.37 -13.75
CA PRO A 151 21.56 17.27 -13.42
C PRO A 151 21.22 16.15 -12.43
N HIS A 152 21.96 15.04 -12.46
CA HIS A 152 21.70 13.90 -11.56
C HIS A 152 21.93 14.24 -10.08
N GLY A 153 22.81 15.18 -9.77
CA GLY A 153 23.09 15.61 -8.40
C GLY A 153 21.92 16.34 -7.74
N LEU A 154 21.15 17.10 -8.54
CA LEU A 154 20.03 17.93 -8.08
C LEU A 154 18.66 17.28 -8.27
N GLN A 155 18.54 16.29 -9.14
CA GLN A 155 17.27 15.62 -9.49
C GLN A 155 16.45 15.15 -8.28
N GLN A 156 17.12 14.58 -7.26
CA GLN A 156 16.46 14.07 -6.05
C GLN A 156 15.89 15.18 -5.13
N TYR A 157 16.25 16.45 -5.36
CA TYR A 157 15.88 17.56 -4.49
C TYR A 157 14.74 18.42 -5.05
N ILE A 158 14.36 18.27 -6.32
CA ILE A 158 13.37 19.13 -6.98
C ILE A 158 12.08 19.24 -6.19
N THR A 159 11.48 18.11 -5.80
CA THR A 159 10.25 18.07 -4.97
C THR A 159 10.38 18.90 -3.69
N THR A 160 11.52 18.77 -2.99
CA THR A 160 11.81 19.56 -1.77
C THR A 160 11.98 21.05 -2.06
N VAL A 161 12.61 21.42 -3.18
CA VAL A 161 12.79 22.83 -3.56
C VAL A 161 11.45 23.49 -3.84
N VAL A 162 10.57 22.78 -4.55
CA VAL A 162 9.21 23.26 -4.82
C VAL A 162 8.41 23.42 -3.52
N ALA A 163 8.54 22.47 -2.59
CA ALA A 163 7.88 22.54 -1.28
C ALA A 163 8.41 23.67 -0.37
N ASP A 164 9.70 24.03 -0.47
CA ASP A 164 10.29 25.14 0.29
C ASP A 164 9.82 26.52 -0.21
N GLY A 165 9.52 26.62 -1.51
CA GLY A 165 8.90 27.81 -2.10
C GLY A 165 9.84 28.96 -2.41
N TYR A 166 11.16 28.74 -2.35
CA TYR A 166 12.12 29.81 -2.63
C TYR A 166 12.30 30.04 -4.14
N LEU A 167 11.56 31.03 -4.66
CA LEU A 167 11.48 31.36 -6.09
C LEU A 167 12.85 31.52 -6.79
N PRO A 168 13.88 32.15 -6.20
CA PRO A 168 15.19 32.27 -6.86
C PRO A 168 15.85 30.92 -7.19
N THR A 169 15.74 29.92 -6.31
CA THR A 169 16.25 28.57 -6.60
C THR A 169 15.42 27.89 -7.67
N VAL A 170 14.09 28.02 -7.63
CA VAL A 170 13.20 27.50 -8.68
C VAL A 170 13.54 28.13 -10.04
N HIS A 171 13.78 29.44 -10.07
CA HIS A 171 14.15 30.17 -11.28
C HIS A 171 15.45 29.63 -11.89
N PHE A 172 16.49 29.48 -11.06
CA PHE A 172 17.76 28.87 -11.45
C PHE A 172 17.53 27.47 -12.04
N LEU A 173 16.80 26.60 -11.34
CA LEU A 173 16.57 25.23 -11.76
C LEU A 173 15.77 25.15 -13.08
N VAL A 174 14.82 26.05 -13.33
CA VAL A 174 14.04 26.06 -14.58
C VAL A 174 14.86 26.59 -15.76
N HIS A 175 15.71 27.61 -15.56
CA HIS A 175 16.36 28.32 -16.67
C HIS A 175 17.79 27.87 -16.97
N GLU A 176 18.53 27.53 -15.93
CA GLU A 176 19.98 27.36 -16.00
C GLU A 176 20.37 25.87 -15.88
N THR A 177 19.39 24.97 -15.74
CA THR A 177 19.65 23.54 -15.57
C THR A 177 18.82 22.66 -16.51
N THR A 178 19.25 21.40 -16.67
CA THR A 178 18.56 20.36 -17.46
C THR A 178 17.85 19.33 -16.58
N VAL A 179 17.56 19.68 -15.33
CA VAL A 179 16.92 18.76 -14.38
C VAL A 179 15.47 18.49 -14.79
N LEU A 180 15.03 17.24 -14.67
CA LEU A 180 13.66 16.85 -14.99
C LEU A 180 12.72 17.32 -13.88
N TRP A 181 11.59 17.90 -14.27
CA TRP A 181 10.57 18.35 -13.33
C TRP A 181 9.50 17.27 -13.15
N PRO A 182 9.11 16.99 -11.90
CA PRO A 182 8.05 16.03 -11.66
C PRO A 182 6.72 16.60 -12.17
N HIS A 183 5.83 15.71 -12.64
CA HIS A 183 4.57 16.12 -13.27
C HIS A 183 3.62 16.87 -12.30
N ASP A 184 3.82 16.74 -11.00
CA ASP A 184 3.06 17.34 -9.89
C ASP A 184 3.78 18.55 -9.25
N ALA A 185 4.81 19.12 -9.88
CA ALA A 185 5.56 20.26 -9.35
C ALA A 185 4.67 21.49 -9.06
N TYR A 186 3.78 21.84 -9.99
CA TYR A 186 2.81 22.93 -9.77
C TYR A 186 1.97 22.66 -8.50
N ASP A 187 1.55 21.41 -8.32
CA ASP A 187 0.65 21.02 -7.24
C ASP A 187 1.34 21.03 -5.88
N ILE A 188 2.61 20.64 -5.82
CA ILE A 188 3.44 20.78 -4.62
C ILE A 188 3.54 22.26 -4.21
N ALA A 189 3.79 23.18 -5.16
CA ALA A 189 3.89 24.61 -4.86
C ALA A 189 2.57 25.16 -4.29
N VAL A 190 1.44 24.79 -4.89
CA VAL A 190 0.10 25.18 -4.42
C VAL A 190 -0.21 24.60 -3.04
N ARG A 191 0.08 23.31 -2.80
CA ARG A 191 -0.17 22.61 -1.53
C ARG A 191 0.56 23.27 -0.36
N HIS A 192 1.77 23.79 -0.61
CA HIS A 192 2.57 24.51 0.38
C HIS A 192 2.30 26.03 0.45
N GLY A 193 1.37 26.55 -0.36
CA GLY A 193 0.91 27.94 -0.32
C GLY A 193 1.79 28.94 -1.07
N HIS A 194 2.70 28.48 -1.94
CA HIS A 194 3.67 29.30 -2.65
C HIS A 194 3.11 29.80 -3.99
N LYS A 195 2.29 30.86 -3.93
CA LYS A 195 1.55 31.39 -5.09
C LYS A 195 2.47 31.88 -6.22
N ASP A 196 3.57 32.52 -5.88
CA ASP A 196 4.59 33.04 -6.80
C ASP A 196 5.30 31.91 -7.57
N VAL A 197 5.68 30.83 -6.87
CA VAL A 197 6.28 29.64 -7.48
C VAL A 197 5.26 28.93 -8.38
N ALA A 198 4.02 28.78 -7.93
CA ALA A 198 2.96 28.15 -8.74
C ALA A 198 2.68 28.94 -10.03
N THR A 199 2.53 30.27 -9.95
CA THR A 199 2.35 31.13 -11.13
C THR A 199 3.53 30.98 -12.10
N TYR A 200 4.76 31.02 -11.58
CA TYR A 200 5.96 30.87 -12.40
C TYR A 200 6.06 29.51 -13.11
N LEU A 201 5.74 28.41 -12.42
CA LEU A 201 5.73 27.07 -13.02
C LEU A 201 4.63 26.93 -14.09
N ALA A 202 3.45 27.51 -13.86
CA ALA A 202 2.35 27.52 -14.81
C ALA A 202 2.67 28.31 -16.09
N GLU A 203 3.27 29.49 -15.99
CA GLU A 203 3.72 30.30 -17.14
C GLU A 203 4.69 29.54 -18.06
N ARG A 204 5.37 28.52 -17.53
CA ARG A 204 6.33 27.68 -18.27
C ARG A 204 5.79 26.31 -18.66
N GLY A 205 4.52 26.03 -18.39
CA GLY A 205 3.89 24.75 -18.69
C GLY A 205 4.45 23.57 -17.90
N ILE A 206 5.05 23.83 -16.73
CA ILE A 206 5.67 22.83 -15.86
C ILE A 206 4.65 22.39 -14.80
N GLY A 207 4.14 21.17 -14.97
CA GLY A 207 3.09 20.58 -14.13
C GLY A 207 1.72 20.67 -14.77
N ARG A 208 1.13 19.53 -15.13
CA ARG A 208 -0.28 19.45 -15.58
C ARG A 208 -1.12 19.12 -14.36
N VAL A 209 -2.08 19.96 -14.03
CA VAL A 209 -3.06 19.64 -12.99
C VAL A 209 -3.86 18.43 -13.45
N THR A 210 -3.63 17.29 -12.81
CA THR A 210 -4.46 16.11 -13.04
C THR A 210 -5.74 16.24 -12.21
N SER A 211 -6.84 15.79 -12.80
CA SER A 211 -8.18 15.85 -12.24
C SER A 211 -8.36 15.13 -10.88
N HIS A 212 -7.39 14.28 -10.51
CA HIS A 212 -7.30 13.58 -9.23
C HIS A 212 -7.15 14.52 -8.01
N GLU A 213 -6.91 15.82 -8.22
CA GLU A 213 -6.61 16.77 -7.15
C GLU A 213 -7.71 17.77 -6.81
N LEU A 214 -8.89 17.66 -7.42
CA LEU A 214 -10.07 18.43 -6.99
C LEU A 214 -10.68 17.87 -5.71
N SER A 215 -10.52 16.56 -5.46
CA SER A 215 -11.09 15.83 -4.32
C SER A 215 -10.39 16.07 -2.97
N ALA A 216 -9.12 16.49 -2.98
CA ALA A 216 -8.26 16.48 -1.79
C ALA A 216 -8.09 17.85 -1.09
N THR A 217 -8.82 18.88 -1.49
CA THR A 217 -8.52 20.27 -1.07
C THR A 217 -9.64 20.94 -0.27
N THR A 218 -9.25 21.86 0.61
CA THR A 218 -10.15 22.67 1.46
C THR A 218 -10.88 23.80 0.72
N SER A 219 -10.56 24.05 -0.55
CA SER A 219 -11.26 25.04 -1.40
C SER A 219 -11.14 24.70 -2.90
N PRO A 220 -11.85 23.66 -3.38
CA PRO A 220 -11.68 23.12 -4.73
C PRO A 220 -12.06 24.12 -5.84
N LEU A 221 -13.08 24.97 -5.62
CA LEU A 221 -13.50 25.98 -6.59
C LEU A 221 -12.42 27.04 -6.88
N LYS A 222 -11.78 27.58 -5.85
CA LYS A 222 -10.73 28.61 -6.03
C LYS A 222 -9.53 28.05 -6.79
N LYS A 223 -9.16 26.79 -6.52
CA LYS A 223 -8.09 26.09 -7.24
C LYS A 223 -8.45 25.93 -8.72
N LEU A 224 -9.66 25.45 -9.01
CA LEU A 224 -10.11 25.27 -10.39
C LEU A 224 -10.14 26.58 -11.17
N GLN A 225 -10.66 27.66 -10.57
CA GLN A 225 -10.71 28.98 -11.20
C GLN A 225 -9.33 29.52 -11.54
N LEU A 226 -8.35 29.35 -10.64
CA LEU A 226 -6.97 29.77 -10.89
C LEU A 226 -6.37 29.02 -12.09
N VAL A 227 -6.55 27.70 -12.14
CA VAL A 227 -6.00 26.84 -13.21
C VAL A 227 -6.68 27.13 -14.54
N HIS A 228 -8.01 27.19 -14.55
CA HIS A 228 -8.80 27.45 -15.75
C HIS A 228 -8.52 28.86 -16.33
N ALA A 229 -8.21 29.85 -15.48
CA ALA A 229 -7.80 31.18 -15.95
C ALA A 229 -6.47 31.16 -16.73
N HIS A 230 -5.56 30.23 -16.43
CA HIS A 230 -4.28 30.09 -17.14
C HIS A 230 -4.36 29.11 -18.33
N PHE A 231 -5.31 28.17 -18.29
CA PHE A 231 -5.56 27.19 -19.35
C PHE A 231 -7.05 27.16 -19.75
N PRO A 232 -7.51 28.13 -20.55
CA PRO A 232 -8.93 28.24 -20.92
C PRO A 232 -9.47 27.07 -21.74
N ASP A 233 -8.60 26.37 -22.48
CA ASP A 233 -8.97 25.24 -23.35
C ASP A 233 -8.88 23.88 -22.64
N MET A 234 -8.74 23.86 -21.31
CA MET A 234 -8.64 22.63 -20.52
C MET A 234 -9.96 21.84 -20.56
N ASP A 235 -9.88 20.51 -20.78
CA ASP A 235 -11.05 19.64 -20.67
C ASP A 235 -11.50 19.50 -19.21
N LEU A 236 -12.70 19.98 -18.91
CA LEU A 236 -13.28 19.98 -17.57
C LEU A 236 -14.18 18.77 -17.30
N LYS A 237 -14.36 17.85 -18.27
CA LYS A 237 -15.31 16.74 -18.13
C LYS A 237 -15.02 15.85 -16.93
N HIS A 238 -13.77 15.40 -16.79
CA HIS A 238 -13.40 14.56 -15.64
C HIS A 238 -13.48 15.34 -14.33
N SER A 239 -13.09 16.62 -14.33
CA SER A 239 -13.21 17.51 -13.17
C SER A 239 -14.65 17.63 -12.68
N LEU A 240 -15.62 17.67 -13.60
CA LEU A 240 -17.04 17.64 -13.29
C LEU A 240 -17.47 16.33 -12.63
N GLU A 241 -16.99 15.20 -13.14
CA GLU A 241 -17.29 13.87 -12.61
C GLU A 241 -16.78 13.69 -11.18
N VAL A 242 -15.55 14.14 -10.88
CA VAL A 242 -14.98 14.10 -9.53
C VAL A 242 -15.73 15.06 -8.60
N ALA A 243 -16.01 16.30 -9.03
CA ALA A 243 -16.76 17.26 -8.22
C ALA A 243 -18.17 16.74 -7.88
N ALA A 244 -18.83 16.07 -8.81
CA ALA A 244 -20.14 15.47 -8.60
C ALA A 244 -20.09 14.25 -7.67
N MET A 245 -19.03 13.45 -7.76
CA MET A 245 -18.77 12.30 -6.89
C MET A 245 -18.52 12.71 -5.43
N ASP A 246 -17.80 13.81 -5.19
CA ASP A 246 -17.44 14.28 -3.85
C ASP A 246 -18.43 15.31 -3.28
N GLY A 247 -19.41 15.75 -4.07
CA GLY A 247 -20.46 16.67 -3.63
C GLY A 247 -20.09 18.15 -3.62
N HIS A 248 -19.12 18.56 -4.44
CA HIS A 248 -18.71 19.97 -4.60
C HIS A 248 -19.64 20.70 -5.56
N ASP A 249 -20.78 21.13 -5.04
CA ASP A 249 -21.89 21.68 -5.82
C ASP A 249 -21.58 23.06 -6.43
N ASP A 250 -20.71 23.84 -5.79
CA ASP A 250 -20.15 25.11 -6.27
C ASP A 250 -19.19 24.92 -7.46
N VAL A 251 -18.38 23.87 -7.43
CA VAL A 251 -17.49 23.47 -8.53
C VAL A 251 -18.30 22.97 -9.72
N VAL A 252 -19.32 22.14 -9.47
CA VAL A 252 -20.25 21.66 -10.51
C VAL A 252 -20.92 22.84 -11.21
N GLU A 253 -21.43 23.81 -10.45
CA GLU A 253 -22.06 25.02 -11.01
C GLU A 253 -21.10 25.82 -11.90
N TYR A 254 -19.86 26.01 -11.44
CA TYR A 254 -18.84 26.71 -12.22
C TYR A 254 -18.50 26.00 -13.53
N ILE A 255 -18.31 24.67 -13.51
CA ILE A 255 -17.97 23.90 -14.71
C ILE A 255 -19.17 23.85 -15.68
N LEU A 256 -20.40 23.73 -15.19
CA LEU A 256 -21.58 23.77 -16.06
C LEU A 256 -21.71 25.12 -16.78
N ALA A 257 -21.33 26.22 -16.12
CA ALA A 257 -21.31 27.55 -16.73
C ALA A 257 -20.31 27.69 -17.89
N THR A 258 -19.30 26.80 -18.00
CA THR A 258 -18.37 26.77 -19.14
C THR A 258 -18.93 26.00 -20.34
N GLY A 259 -20.11 25.40 -20.21
CA GLY A 259 -20.76 24.60 -21.25
C GLY A 259 -20.39 23.11 -21.22
N THR A 260 -19.57 22.66 -20.27
CA THR A 260 -19.15 21.26 -20.15
C THR A 260 -20.22 20.45 -19.42
N SER A 261 -20.68 19.34 -20.01
CA SER A 261 -21.66 18.43 -19.37
C SER A 261 -21.19 16.97 -19.39
N SER A 262 -21.68 16.19 -18.43
CA SER A 262 -21.42 14.75 -18.34
C SER A 262 -22.58 14.05 -17.63
N VAL A 263 -23.22 13.11 -18.32
CA VAL A 263 -24.26 12.25 -17.72
C VAL A 263 -23.65 11.38 -16.61
N GLN A 264 -22.39 10.97 -16.76
CA GLN A 264 -21.66 10.20 -15.75
C GLN A 264 -21.48 11.01 -14.45
N ALA A 265 -21.34 12.33 -14.52
CA ALA A 265 -21.32 13.18 -13.33
C ALA A 265 -22.67 13.11 -12.57
N LEU A 266 -23.80 13.10 -13.30
CA LEU A 266 -25.12 12.94 -12.69
C LEU A 266 -25.30 11.55 -12.06
N GLU A 267 -24.80 10.49 -12.70
CA GLU A 267 -24.78 9.13 -12.14
C GLU A 267 -23.96 9.04 -10.85
N LEU A 268 -22.78 9.66 -10.81
CA LEU A 268 -21.90 9.67 -9.64
C LEU A 268 -22.54 10.44 -8.48
N ALA A 269 -23.05 11.66 -8.73
CA ALA A 269 -23.78 12.42 -7.71
C ALA A 269 -24.99 11.64 -7.17
N ALA A 270 -25.72 10.94 -8.05
CA ALA A 270 -26.86 10.13 -7.67
C ALA A 270 -26.46 8.91 -6.82
N ARG A 271 -25.33 8.27 -7.12
CA ARG A 271 -24.80 7.13 -6.37
C ARG A 271 -24.33 7.53 -4.97
N TYR A 272 -23.63 8.65 -4.84
CA TYR A 272 -23.02 9.07 -3.57
C TYR A 272 -23.91 10.00 -2.73
N GLY A 273 -25.11 10.35 -3.21
CA GLY A 273 -26.13 11.02 -2.40
C GLY A 273 -26.05 12.54 -2.40
N HIS A 274 -25.42 13.13 -3.42
CA HIS A 274 -25.25 14.58 -3.52
C HIS A 274 -26.44 15.25 -4.22
N LEU A 275 -27.55 15.41 -3.49
CA LEU A 275 -28.82 15.96 -4.00
C LEU A 275 -28.65 17.32 -4.70
N ALA A 276 -27.87 18.24 -4.12
CA ALA A 276 -27.64 19.57 -4.68
C ALA A 276 -26.89 19.51 -6.04
N CYS A 277 -25.92 18.61 -6.18
CA CYS A 277 -25.25 18.35 -7.45
C CYS A 277 -26.24 17.76 -8.47
N CYS A 278 -27.05 16.77 -8.07
CA CYS A 278 -28.06 16.17 -8.94
C CYS A 278 -29.07 17.20 -9.45
N GLN A 279 -29.58 18.09 -8.60
CA GLN A 279 -30.52 19.14 -9.00
C GLN A 279 -29.91 20.07 -10.04
N ARG A 280 -28.67 20.52 -9.86
CA ARG A 280 -27.97 21.39 -10.81
C ARG A 280 -27.69 20.70 -12.14
N LEU A 281 -27.13 19.49 -12.08
CA LEU A 281 -26.84 18.69 -13.28
C LEU A 281 -28.11 18.38 -14.06
N LEU A 282 -29.19 17.98 -13.37
CA LEU A 282 -30.48 17.71 -14.00
C LEU A 282 -31.10 18.97 -14.63
N ALA A 283 -31.05 20.11 -13.94
CA ALA A 283 -31.54 21.38 -14.46
C ALA A 283 -30.78 21.79 -15.73
N TYR A 284 -29.46 21.65 -15.73
CA TYR A 284 -28.63 21.94 -16.89
C TYR A 284 -28.92 21.01 -18.08
N GLU A 285 -29.02 19.69 -17.84
CA GLU A 285 -29.33 18.73 -18.90
C GLU A 285 -30.71 18.97 -19.50
N ARG A 286 -31.71 19.33 -18.70
CA ARG A 286 -33.05 19.65 -19.20
C ARG A 286 -33.11 20.97 -19.95
N ALA A 287 -32.28 21.94 -19.59
CA ALA A 287 -32.18 23.21 -20.32
C ALA A 287 -31.43 23.05 -21.65
N SER A 288 -30.36 22.26 -21.67
CA SER A 288 -29.48 22.10 -22.84
C SER A 288 -30.00 21.06 -23.82
N HIS A 289 -30.64 19.99 -23.33
CA HIS A 289 -31.07 18.84 -24.11
C HIS A 289 -32.49 18.39 -23.70
N PRO A 290 -33.54 19.20 -23.96
CA PRO A 290 -34.89 18.96 -23.44
C PRO A 290 -35.51 17.63 -23.90
N ASP A 291 -35.22 17.22 -25.13
CA ASP A 291 -35.78 15.99 -25.74
C ASP A 291 -34.98 14.73 -25.39
N ASN A 292 -33.82 14.87 -24.73
CA ASN A 292 -32.94 13.74 -24.47
C ASN A 292 -33.41 12.98 -23.22
N LEU A 293 -33.65 11.68 -23.38
CA LEU A 293 -33.97 10.79 -22.26
C LEU A 293 -32.69 10.48 -21.49
N LEU A 294 -32.78 10.52 -20.16
CA LEU A 294 -31.67 10.10 -19.31
C LEU A 294 -31.51 8.58 -19.42
N PRO A 295 -30.27 8.06 -19.40
CA PRO A 295 -30.07 6.62 -19.33
C PRO A 295 -30.55 6.10 -17.97
N VAL A 296 -31.11 4.87 -17.96
CA VAL A 296 -31.64 4.24 -16.74
C VAL A 296 -30.58 4.06 -15.64
N SER A 297 -29.30 4.04 -16.03
CA SER A 297 -28.15 4.04 -15.11
C SER A 297 -28.20 5.17 -14.08
N VAL A 298 -28.78 6.33 -14.39
CA VAL A 298 -28.89 7.47 -13.45
C VAL A 298 -29.80 7.14 -12.27
N ILE A 299 -31.02 6.65 -12.52
CA ILE A 299 -31.94 6.27 -11.42
C ILE A 299 -31.46 5.00 -10.73
N VAL A 300 -30.89 4.04 -11.47
CA VAL A 300 -30.29 2.82 -10.93
C VAL A 300 -29.13 3.15 -9.98
N ALA A 301 -28.32 4.16 -10.31
CA ALA A 301 -27.26 4.65 -9.43
C ALA A 301 -27.82 5.20 -8.12
N ALA A 302 -28.92 5.95 -8.15
CA ALA A 302 -29.61 6.43 -6.95
C ALA A 302 -30.13 5.28 -6.07
N VAL A 303 -30.70 4.23 -6.68
CA VAL A 303 -31.15 3.01 -5.95
C VAL A 303 -29.97 2.28 -5.32
N LYS A 304 -28.89 2.06 -6.09
CA LYS A 304 -27.66 1.40 -5.61
C LYS A 304 -27.00 2.16 -4.45
N GLY A 305 -27.11 3.49 -4.45
CA GLY A 305 -26.65 4.35 -3.36
C GLY A 305 -27.60 4.45 -2.17
N GLY A 306 -28.84 3.97 -2.29
CA GLY A 306 -29.86 4.10 -1.25
C GLY A 306 -30.36 5.54 -1.03
N ASN A 307 -30.30 6.40 -2.07
CA ASN A 307 -30.52 7.83 -1.93
C ASN A 307 -31.97 8.24 -2.26
N ASP A 308 -32.87 8.08 -1.28
CA ASP A 308 -34.32 8.24 -1.48
C ASP A 308 -34.75 9.61 -2.00
N ALA A 309 -34.17 10.69 -1.48
CA ALA A 309 -34.47 12.05 -1.97
C ALA A 309 -34.11 12.24 -3.45
N ILE A 310 -33.07 11.56 -3.93
CA ILE A 310 -32.65 11.61 -5.33
C ILE A 310 -33.55 10.69 -6.17
N ILE A 311 -33.97 9.55 -5.63
CA ILE A 311 -34.96 8.68 -6.30
C ILE A 311 -36.28 9.44 -6.47
N GLU A 312 -36.78 10.13 -5.44
CA GLU A 312 -37.98 10.97 -5.51
C GLU A 312 -37.86 12.09 -6.56
N LEU A 313 -36.67 12.70 -6.68
CA LEU A 313 -36.37 13.70 -7.69
C LEU A 313 -36.40 13.11 -9.12
N LEU A 314 -35.81 11.94 -9.32
CA LEU A 314 -35.63 11.33 -10.65
C LEU A 314 -36.84 10.49 -11.11
N HIS A 315 -37.59 9.91 -10.18
CA HIS A 315 -38.71 9.02 -10.46
C HIS A 315 -39.75 9.61 -11.43
N PRO A 316 -40.22 10.87 -11.27
CA PRO A 316 -41.22 11.45 -12.16
C PRO A 316 -40.65 12.00 -13.47
N VAL A 317 -39.32 12.05 -13.65
CA VAL A 317 -38.68 12.74 -14.77
C VAL A 317 -39.02 12.11 -16.13
N GLN A 318 -39.14 10.78 -16.18
CA GLN A 318 -39.45 10.05 -17.42
C GLN A 318 -39.96 8.64 -17.10
N LEU A 319 -40.40 7.93 -18.15
CA LEU A 319 -40.64 6.49 -18.06
C LEU A 319 -39.28 5.76 -18.10
N TRP A 320 -38.95 5.10 -17.00
CA TRP A 320 -37.74 4.27 -16.86
C TRP A 320 -37.95 2.88 -17.47
N THR A 321 -36.90 2.13 -17.72
CA THR A 321 -37.00 0.74 -18.22
C THR A 321 -37.18 -0.26 -17.07
N HIS A 322 -37.45 -1.53 -17.38
CA HIS A 322 -37.60 -2.61 -16.39
C HIS A 322 -36.38 -2.80 -15.49
N GLU A 323 -35.18 -2.40 -15.93
CA GLU A 323 -33.95 -2.45 -15.13
C GLU A 323 -34.07 -1.66 -13.81
N TYR A 324 -34.88 -0.59 -13.77
CA TYR A 324 -35.16 0.13 -12.54
C TYR A 324 -35.92 -0.75 -11.54
N MET A 325 -36.96 -1.46 -11.99
CA MET A 325 -37.71 -2.42 -11.17
C MET A 325 -36.80 -3.57 -10.69
N ASP A 326 -36.00 -4.13 -11.59
CA ASP A 326 -35.09 -5.24 -11.29
C ASP A 326 -34.07 -4.84 -10.22
N THR A 327 -33.56 -3.60 -10.30
CA THR A 327 -32.65 -3.04 -9.30
C THR A 327 -33.39 -2.79 -7.97
N CYS A 328 -34.60 -2.24 -7.98
CA CYS A 328 -35.39 -2.10 -6.76
C CYS A 328 -35.61 -3.46 -6.06
N ALA A 329 -35.85 -4.52 -6.84
CA ALA A 329 -36.00 -5.87 -6.33
C ALA A 329 -34.68 -6.46 -5.79
N GLU A 330 -33.56 -6.20 -6.48
CA GLU A 330 -32.21 -6.58 -6.06
C GLU A 330 -31.80 -6.00 -4.71
N PHE A 331 -32.23 -4.77 -4.40
CA PHE A 331 -31.94 -4.07 -3.14
C PHE A 331 -33.09 -4.16 -2.12
N GLY A 332 -34.11 -4.97 -2.39
CA GLY A 332 -35.19 -5.24 -1.43
C GLY A 332 -36.12 -4.05 -1.18
N ARG A 333 -36.17 -3.08 -2.09
CA ARG A 333 -36.97 -1.85 -1.99
C ARG A 333 -38.44 -2.13 -2.31
N LEU A 334 -39.13 -2.84 -1.41
CA LEU A 334 -40.52 -3.23 -1.58
C LEU A 334 -41.43 -2.03 -1.90
N ASP A 335 -41.26 -0.90 -1.20
CA ASP A 335 -42.07 0.31 -1.44
C ASP A 335 -41.98 0.80 -2.89
N LEU A 336 -40.76 0.81 -3.46
CA LEU A 336 -40.53 1.20 -4.85
C LEU A 336 -41.05 0.14 -5.82
N VAL A 337 -40.86 -1.14 -5.53
CA VAL A 337 -41.40 -2.25 -6.33
C VAL A 337 -42.93 -2.17 -6.40
N THR A 338 -43.59 -1.99 -5.25
CA THR A 338 -45.05 -1.85 -5.16
C THR A 338 -45.54 -0.60 -5.86
N SER A 339 -44.88 0.55 -5.68
CA SER A 339 -45.22 1.80 -6.37
C SER A 339 -45.11 1.66 -7.89
N LEU A 340 -44.01 1.06 -8.38
CA LEU A 340 -43.79 0.82 -9.81
C LEU A 340 -44.81 -0.14 -10.41
N HIS A 341 -45.16 -1.20 -9.67
CA HIS A 341 -46.18 -2.16 -10.10
C HIS A 341 -47.57 -1.51 -10.17
N ASN A 342 -48.00 -0.84 -9.09
CA ASN A 342 -49.33 -0.22 -8.98
C ASN A 342 -49.56 0.89 -10.02
N ALA A 343 -48.50 1.58 -10.45
CA ALA A 343 -48.60 2.56 -11.51
C ALA A 343 -48.91 1.94 -12.90
N GLY A 344 -49.11 0.62 -12.99
CA GLY A 344 -49.34 -0.12 -14.22
C GLY A 344 -48.11 -0.16 -15.12
N ARG A 345 -46.92 0.14 -14.57
CA ARG A 345 -45.71 0.42 -15.35
C ARG A 345 -44.94 -0.85 -15.71
N PHE A 346 -44.99 -1.89 -14.87
CA PHE A 346 -44.28 -3.16 -15.09
C PHE A 346 -45.01 -4.34 -14.45
N ALA A 347 -45.30 -5.38 -15.24
CA ALA A 347 -45.45 -6.73 -14.68
C ALA A 347 -44.08 -7.16 -14.15
N GLY A 348 -44.02 -7.82 -12.98
CA GLY A 348 -42.76 -8.30 -12.41
C GLY A 348 -41.95 -9.08 -13.46
N SER A 349 -40.64 -8.86 -13.51
CA SER A 349 -39.76 -9.55 -14.46
C SER A 349 -39.17 -10.81 -13.81
N TYR A 350 -38.78 -11.79 -14.65
CA TYR A 350 -38.01 -12.95 -14.17
C TYR A 350 -36.73 -12.52 -13.45
N ALA A 351 -36.06 -11.50 -14.00
CA ALA A 351 -34.82 -10.98 -13.45
C ALA A 351 -35.03 -10.33 -12.07
N ALA A 352 -36.13 -9.61 -11.86
CA ALA A 352 -36.50 -9.04 -10.56
C ALA A 352 -36.70 -10.14 -9.51
N MET A 353 -37.41 -11.22 -9.88
CA MET A 353 -37.62 -12.37 -9.00
C MET A 353 -36.30 -13.06 -8.62
N ILE A 354 -35.44 -13.35 -9.60
CA ILE A 354 -34.12 -13.95 -9.36
C ILE A 354 -33.27 -13.05 -8.47
N ARG A 355 -33.18 -11.75 -8.76
CA ARG A 355 -32.35 -10.81 -7.99
C ARG A 355 -32.86 -10.65 -6.56
N ALA A 356 -34.17 -10.58 -6.36
CA ALA A 356 -34.76 -10.54 -5.02
C ALA A 356 -34.47 -11.83 -4.23
N ALA A 357 -34.65 -13.00 -4.87
CA ALA A 357 -34.40 -14.29 -4.23
C ALA A 357 -32.91 -14.52 -3.92
N THR A 358 -32.03 -14.12 -4.83
CA THR A 358 -30.57 -14.21 -4.69
C THR A 358 -30.03 -13.36 -3.54
N ASN A 359 -30.71 -12.25 -3.21
CA ASN A 359 -30.34 -11.36 -2.09
C ASN A 359 -31.23 -11.54 -0.84
N GLY A 360 -32.12 -12.54 -0.83
CA GLY A 360 -32.90 -12.89 0.35
C GLY A 360 -34.06 -11.95 0.67
N HIS A 361 -34.54 -11.18 -0.31
CA HIS A 361 -35.62 -10.23 -0.12
C HIS A 361 -36.99 -10.91 -0.20
N LEU A 362 -37.31 -11.73 0.81
CA LEU A 362 -38.55 -12.52 0.88
C LEU A 362 -39.81 -11.68 0.65
N ALA A 363 -39.90 -10.49 1.23
CA ALA A 363 -41.08 -9.63 1.06
C ALA A 363 -41.30 -9.20 -0.40
N VAL A 364 -40.21 -8.96 -1.14
CA VAL A 364 -40.28 -8.67 -2.58
C VAL A 364 -40.64 -9.93 -3.37
N VAL A 365 -40.05 -11.08 -3.05
CA VAL A 365 -40.39 -12.37 -3.68
C VAL A 365 -41.87 -12.70 -3.51
N GLN A 366 -42.41 -12.55 -2.30
CA GLN A 366 -43.84 -12.71 -1.98
C GLN A 366 -44.72 -11.75 -2.79
N PHE A 367 -44.33 -10.49 -2.86
CA PHE A 367 -45.06 -9.48 -3.63
C PHE A 367 -45.11 -9.82 -5.13
N LEU A 368 -43.95 -10.14 -5.72
CA LEU A 368 -43.85 -10.48 -7.14
C LEU A 368 -44.64 -11.76 -7.49
N LYS A 369 -44.64 -12.77 -6.60
CA LYS A 369 -45.39 -14.03 -6.83
C LYS A 369 -46.89 -13.82 -6.75
N THR A 370 -47.38 -13.03 -5.80
CA THR A 370 -48.81 -12.76 -5.61
C THR A 370 -49.42 -11.90 -6.72
N HIS A 371 -48.60 -11.13 -7.46
CA HIS A 371 -49.04 -10.19 -8.49
C HIS A 371 -48.72 -10.67 -9.93
N GLN A 372 -49.10 -11.92 -10.23
CA GLN A 372 -49.13 -12.54 -11.57
C GLN A 372 -47.78 -12.84 -12.24
N TYR A 373 -46.70 -12.97 -11.48
CA TYR A 373 -45.51 -13.67 -11.99
C TYR A 373 -45.59 -15.15 -11.63
N ASP A 374 -46.20 -15.95 -12.51
CA ASP A 374 -46.43 -17.38 -12.25
C ASP A 374 -45.16 -18.23 -12.41
N ASP A 375 -44.18 -17.75 -13.19
CA ASP A 375 -42.97 -18.51 -13.55
C ASP A 375 -41.88 -18.41 -12.47
N CYS A 376 -41.94 -19.24 -11.44
CA CYS A 376 -40.82 -19.38 -10.49
C CYS A 376 -39.72 -20.32 -11.03
N GLY A 377 -39.16 -20.03 -12.20
CA GLY A 377 -38.17 -20.92 -12.83
C GLY A 377 -37.03 -21.35 -11.88
N GLU A 378 -36.40 -22.50 -12.18
CA GLU A 378 -35.42 -23.16 -11.30
C GLU A 378 -34.27 -22.25 -10.83
N LEU A 379 -33.91 -21.24 -11.63
CA LEU A 379 -32.85 -20.29 -11.30
C LEU A 379 -33.17 -19.42 -10.08
N VAL A 380 -34.45 -19.18 -9.78
CA VAL A 380 -34.88 -18.46 -8.58
C VAL A 380 -34.53 -19.27 -7.33
N MET A 381 -34.81 -20.58 -7.36
CA MET A 381 -34.42 -21.52 -6.30
C MET A 381 -32.90 -21.62 -6.17
N HIS A 382 -32.17 -21.72 -7.29
CA HIS A 382 -30.71 -21.79 -7.27
C HIS A 382 -30.10 -20.54 -6.65
N GLY A 383 -30.62 -19.35 -7.01
CA GLY A 383 -30.21 -18.06 -6.45
C GLY A 383 -30.39 -18.02 -4.94
N ALA A 384 -31.59 -18.34 -4.44
CA ALA A 384 -31.88 -18.36 -3.00
C ALA A 384 -31.04 -19.41 -2.25
N ALA A 385 -30.97 -20.64 -2.78
CA ALA A 385 -30.26 -21.74 -2.14
C ALA A 385 -28.75 -21.51 -2.10
N GLY A 386 -28.18 -21.05 -3.21
CA GLY A 386 -26.77 -20.71 -3.31
C GLY A 386 -26.37 -19.54 -2.43
N HIS A 387 -27.28 -18.67 -1.99
CA HIS A 387 -26.93 -17.56 -1.08
C HIS A 387 -27.43 -17.79 0.35
N GLY A 388 -27.99 -18.97 0.63
CA GLY A 388 -28.33 -19.38 2.00
C GLY A 388 -29.65 -18.82 2.52
N HIS A 389 -30.52 -18.31 1.65
CA HIS A 389 -31.80 -17.70 2.03
C HIS A 389 -32.86 -18.78 2.24
N LEU A 390 -32.77 -19.49 3.37
CA LEU A 390 -33.66 -20.60 3.69
C LEU A 390 -35.15 -20.19 3.72
N ASP A 391 -35.46 -19.01 4.23
CA ASP A 391 -36.82 -18.45 4.26
C ASP A 391 -37.41 -18.27 2.86
N VAL A 392 -36.62 -17.78 1.91
CA VAL A 392 -36.99 -17.71 0.49
C VAL A 392 -37.10 -19.12 -0.10
N VAL A 393 -36.19 -20.03 0.24
CA VAL A 393 -36.25 -21.42 -0.24
C VAL A 393 -37.55 -22.11 0.21
N VAL A 394 -37.91 -21.96 1.48
CA VAL A 394 -39.16 -22.48 2.06
C VAL A 394 -40.37 -21.89 1.33
N PHE A 395 -40.42 -20.57 1.18
CA PHE A 395 -41.52 -19.91 0.49
C PHE A 395 -41.69 -20.39 -0.95
N LEU A 396 -40.60 -20.48 -1.70
CA LEU A 396 -40.61 -20.96 -3.08
C LEU A 396 -41.04 -22.43 -3.17
N HIS A 397 -40.61 -23.29 -2.24
CA HIS A 397 -41.07 -24.67 -2.17
C HIS A 397 -42.59 -24.77 -1.94
N GLU A 398 -43.15 -23.94 -1.05
CA GLU A 398 -44.57 -23.97 -0.70
C GLU A 398 -45.50 -23.37 -1.76
N HIS A 399 -45.00 -22.40 -2.56
CA HIS A 399 -45.84 -21.57 -3.43
C HIS A 399 -45.52 -21.69 -4.93
N CYS A 400 -44.48 -22.45 -5.30
CA CYS A 400 -44.11 -22.66 -6.68
C CYS A 400 -44.04 -24.17 -6.97
N ASP A 401 -44.66 -24.62 -8.07
CA ASP A 401 -44.77 -26.04 -8.45
C ASP A 401 -43.44 -26.68 -8.93
N HIS A 402 -42.30 -26.09 -8.60
CA HIS A 402 -41.00 -26.51 -9.14
C HIS A 402 -40.40 -27.65 -8.32
N THR A 403 -39.92 -28.66 -9.03
CA THR A 403 -39.29 -29.83 -8.44
C THR A 403 -37.91 -29.50 -7.88
N ALA A 404 -37.56 -30.25 -6.85
CA ALA A 404 -36.31 -30.18 -6.12
C ALA A 404 -35.10 -30.29 -7.05
N SER A 405 -34.45 -29.17 -7.37
CA SER A 405 -33.35 -29.14 -8.34
C SER A 405 -32.02 -29.55 -7.68
N PRO A 406 -31.35 -30.64 -8.10
CA PRO A 406 -30.06 -31.06 -7.56
C PRO A 406 -28.98 -29.96 -7.61
N TYR A 407 -29.09 -29.04 -8.55
CA TYR A 407 -28.16 -27.90 -8.66
C TYR A 407 -28.34 -26.88 -7.54
N ALA A 408 -29.57 -26.70 -7.02
CA ALA A 408 -29.81 -25.84 -5.86
C ALA A 408 -29.08 -26.36 -4.62
N LEU A 409 -29.18 -27.67 -4.37
CA LEU A 409 -28.48 -28.34 -3.27
C LEU A 409 -26.97 -28.29 -3.47
N PHE A 410 -26.51 -28.53 -4.70
CA PHE A 410 -25.11 -28.44 -5.05
C PHE A 410 -24.53 -27.04 -4.78
N ASP A 411 -25.21 -25.97 -5.17
CA ASP A 411 -24.74 -24.59 -4.95
C ASP A 411 -24.79 -24.20 -3.47
N ALA A 412 -25.84 -24.61 -2.73
CA ALA A 412 -25.92 -24.44 -1.29
C ALA A 412 -24.76 -25.15 -0.56
N ALA A 413 -24.47 -26.40 -0.93
CA ALA A 413 -23.40 -27.19 -0.37
C ALA A 413 -22.01 -26.62 -0.69
N LYS A 414 -21.80 -26.20 -1.94
CA LYS A 414 -20.57 -25.55 -2.41
C LYS A 414 -20.28 -24.23 -1.69
N ARG A 415 -21.29 -23.55 -1.14
CA ARG A 415 -21.15 -22.28 -0.42
C ARG A 415 -21.36 -22.38 1.08
N GLY A 416 -21.59 -23.59 1.59
CA GLY A 416 -21.59 -23.89 3.03
C GLY A 416 -22.92 -23.66 3.75
N HIS A 417 -24.03 -23.50 3.01
CA HIS A 417 -25.35 -23.24 3.59
C HIS A 417 -26.02 -24.53 4.09
N VAL A 418 -25.54 -25.07 5.22
CA VAL A 418 -25.96 -26.39 5.74
C VAL A 418 -27.46 -26.49 6.00
N ASP A 419 -28.12 -25.43 6.49
CA ASP A 419 -29.56 -25.48 6.78
C ASP A 419 -30.41 -25.54 5.50
N VAL A 420 -29.96 -24.88 4.43
CA VAL A 420 -30.55 -25.02 3.10
C VAL A 420 -30.32 -26.42 2.54
N VAL A 421 -29.09 -26.96 2.65
CA VAL A 421 -28.79 -28.33 2.22
C VAL A 421 -29.69 -29.34 2.94
N ARG A 422 -29.85 -29.20 4.26
CA ARG A 422 -30.75 -30.03 5.07
C ARG A 422 -32.18 -29.94 4.59
N TYR A 423 -32.70 -28.73 4.37
CA TYR A 423 -34.08 -28.54 3.90
C TYR A 423 -34.30 -29.15 2.51
N LEU A 424 -33.41 -28.86 1.56
CA LEU A 424 -33.48 -29.37 0.20
C LEU A 424 -33.40 -30.91 0.18
N HIS A 425 -32.52 -31.52 0.98
CA HIS A 425 -32.40 -32.97 1.04
C HIS A 425 -33.57 -33.62 1.78
N SER A 426 -33.83 -33.22 3.03
CA SER A 426 -34.74 -33.94 3.93
C SER A 426 -36.22 -33.65 3.68
N VAL A 427 -36.56 -32.43 3.25
CA VAL A 427 -37.96 -32.00 3.06
C VAL A 427 -38.35 -32.09 1.59
N MET A 428 -37.52 -31.56 0.69
CA MET A 428 -37.82 -31.57 -0.75
C MET A 428 -37.39 -32.87 -1.45
N HIS A 429 -36.70 -33.77 -0.75
CA HIS A 429 -36.17 -35.03 -1.31
C HIS A 429 -35.29 -34.79 -2.55
N THR A 430 -34.53 -33.69 -2.56
CA THR A 430 -33.63 -33.33 -3.67
C THR A 430 -32.53 -34.39 -3.80
N PRO A 431 -32.29 -34.96 -5.00
CA PRO A 431 -31.18 -35.88 -5.19
C PRO A 431 -29.85 -35.15 -4.97
N VAL A 432 -28.92 -35.82 -4.27
CA VAL A 432 -27.56 -35.30 -4.05
C VAL A 432 -26.66 -35.78 -5.19
N LEU A 433 -26.02 -34.84 -5.90
CA LEU A 433 -25.05 -35.18 -6.94
C LEU A 433 -23.78 -35.78 -6.32
N ASP A 434 -23.19 -36.76 -7.01
CA ASP A 434 -21.99 -37.47 -6.55
C ASP A 434 -20.82 -36.55 -6.19
N THR A 435 -20.69 -35.41 -6.87
CA THR A 435 -19.58 -34.46 -6.70
C THR A 435 -19.77 -33.46 -5.55
N VAL A 436 -20.91 -33.50 -4.84
CA VAL A 436 -21.23 -32.56 -3.76
C VAL A 436 -20.22 -32.63 -2.60
N PRO A 437 -19.83 -33.81 -2.06
CA PRO A 437 -18.83 -33.90 -0.99
C PRO A 437 -17.48 -33.27 -1.38
N GLU A 438 -16.98 -33.55 -2.59
CA GLU A 438 -15.74 -32.95 -3.09
C GLU A 438 -15.83 -31.42 -3.17
N ARG A 439 -16.98 -30.89 -3.59
CA ARG A 439 -17.16 -29.45 -3.78
C ARG A 439 -17.29 -28.70 -2.45
N ALA A 440 -17.99 -29.30 -1.48
CA ALA A 440 -18.05 -28.78 -0.11
C ALA A 440 -16.68 -28.84 0.56
N ALA A 441 -15.94 -29.94 0.39
CA ALA A 441 -14.59 -30.09 0.93
C ALA A 441 -13.60 -29.07 0.36
N ARG A 442 -13.66 -28.80 -0.95
CA ARG A 442 -12.80 -27.79 -1.62
C ARG A 442 -12.92 -26.40 -1.03
N ARG A 443 -14.10 -26.06 -0.51
CA ARG A 443 -14.38 -24.76 0.11
C ARG A 443 -14.28 -24.80 1.63
N GLY A 444 -13.84 -25.92 2.21
CA GLY A 444 -13.64 -26.07 3.64
C GLY A 444 -14.96 -26.09 4.44
N HIS A 445 -16.09 -26.45 3.83
CA HIS A 445 -17.38 -26.44 4.50
C HIS A 445 -17.61 -27.70 5.34
N LEU A 446 -16.93 -27.79 6.48
CA LEU A 446 -17.00 -28.93 7.41
C LEU A 446 -18.43 -29.32 7.79
N GLU A 447 -19.31 -28.36 8.06
CA GLU A 447 -20.68 -28.63 8.49
C GLU A 447 -21.52 -29.35 7.43
N VAL A 448 -21.32 -28.95 6.17
CA VAL A 448 -21.96 -29.61 5.03
C VAL A 448 -21.40 -31.02 4.86
N VAL A 449 -20.07 -31.19 4.94
CA VAL A 449 -19.42 -32.51 4.84
C VAL A 449 -19.87 -33.44 5.97
N ARG A 450 -19.98 -32.94 7.21
CA ARG A 450 -20.48 -33.69 8.36
C ARG A 450 -21.89 -34.18 8.11
N TYR A 451 -22.80 -33.30 7.70
CA TYR A 451 -24.18 -33.67 7.36
C TYR A 451 -24.24 -34.72 6.24
N LEU A 452 -23.50 -34.52 5.15
CA LEU A 452 -23.48 -35.48 4.04
C LEU A 452 -22.95 -36.86 4.48
N HIS A 453 -21.97 -36.90 5.39
CA HIS A 453 -21.45 -38.15 5.93
C HIS A 453 -22.47 -38.87 6.82
N GLU A 454 -23.09 -38.16 7.77
CA GLU A 454 -24.08 -38.71 8.71
C GLU A 454 -25.28 -39.31 7.98
N GLU A 455 -25.73 -38.67 6.90
CA GLU A 455 -26.86 -39.13 6.09
C GLU A 455 -26.46 -40.12 4.97
N GLY A 456 -25.18 -40.44 4.83
CA GLY A 456 -24.70 -41.38 3.80
C GLY A 456 -24.86 -40.88 2.36
N LEU A 457 -24.73 -39.57 2.13
CA LEU A 457 -25.03 -38.91 0.86
C LEU A 457 -23.77 -38.64 0.01
N GLY A 458 -23.94 -38.72 -1.31
CA GLY A 458 -22.88 -38.45 -2.29
C GLY A 458 -21.83 -39.55 -2.42
N GLN A 459 -20.89 -39.37 -3.34
CA GLN A 459 -19.78 -40.30 -3.52
C GLN A 459 -18.55 -39.85 -2.73
N TRP A 460 -17.91 -40.82 -2.12
CA TRP A 460 -16.74 -40.62 -1.28
C TRP A 460 -15.56 -41.36 -1.88
N SER A 461 -14.43 -40.65 -1.98
CA SER A 461 -13.18 -41.16 -2.51
C SER A 461 -12.02 -40.48 -1.80
N PRO A 462 -10.78 -41.01 -1.90
CA PRO A 462 -9.61 -40.38 -1.30
C PRO A 462 -9.43 -38.92 -1.73
N ARG A 463 -9.90 -38.58 -2.93
CA ARG A 463 -9.88 -37.24 -3.52
C ARG A 463 -10.59 -36.19 -2.65
N VAL A 464 -11.59 -36.57 -1.85
CA VAL A 464 -12.29 -35.64 -0.94
C VAL A 464 -11.32 -35.14 0.14
N MET A 465 -10.51 -36.03 0.71
CA MET A 465 -9.51 -35.68 1.72
C MET A 465 -8.30 -34.98 1.09
N ASP A 466 -7.90 -35.36 -0.13
CA ASP A 466 -6.85 -34.66 -0.89
C ASP A 466 -7.24 -33.18 -1.14
N ILE A 467 -8.47 -32.95 -1.59
CA ILE A 467 -9.01 -31.61 -1.83
C ILE A 467 -9.14 -30.82 -0.51
N ALA A 468 -9.55 -31.48 0.59
CA ALA A 468 -9.60 -30.84 1.90
C ALA A 468 -8.19 -30.39 2.35
N ALA A 469 -7.18 -31.22 2.12
CA ALA A 469 -5.79 -30.89 2.42
C ALA A 469 -5.29 -29.70 1.58
N ALA A 470 -5.62 -29.67 0.29
CA ALA A 470 -5.33 -28.55 -0.61
C ALA A 470 -6.06 -27.24 -0.24
N SER A 471 -7.15 -27.31 0.54
CA SER A 471 -7.89 -26.12 1.01
C SER A 471 -7.35 -25.52 2.31
N GLY A 472 -6.45 -26.24 3.00
CA GLY A 472 -5.85 -25.81 4.27
C GLY A 472 -6.74 -26.02 5.50
N ASN A 473 -7.93 -26.59 5.35
CA ASN A 473 -8.83 -26.83 6.46
C ASN A 473 -8.43 -28.11 7.23
N CYS A 474 -7.57 -27.94 8.24
CA CYS A 474 -7.07 -29.04 9.07
C CYS A 474 -8.18 -29.77 9.85
N ASP A 475 -9.20 -29.06 10.33
CA ASP A 475 -10.33 -29.67 11.04
C ASP A 475 -11.14 -30.59 10.13
N LEU A 476 -11.33 -30.18 8.86
CA LEU A 476 -11.97 -31.01 7.86
C LEU A 476 -11.13 -32.26 7.52
N VAL A 477 -9.82 -32.10 7.36
CA VAL A 477 -8.91 -33.24 7.16
C VAL A 477 -8.96 -34.20 8.34
N ALA A 478 -8.96 -33.67 9.57
CA ALA A 478 -9.06 -34.47 10.78
C ALA A 478 -10.40 -35.21 10.90
N TYR A 479 -11.50 -34.52 10.57
CA TYR A 479 -12.83 -35.11 10.53
C TYR A 479 -12.90 -36.26 9.51
N LEU A 480 -12.46 -36.02 8.27
CA LEU A 480 -12.45 -37.04 7.21
C LEU A 480 -11.56 -38.23 7.61
N HIS A 481 -10.38 -37.98 8.18
CA HIS A 481 -9.48 -39.04 8.64
C HIS A 481 -10.10 -39.94 9.71
N THR A 482 -10.86 -39.37 10.64
CA THR A 482 -11.39 -40.08 11.81
C THR A 482 -12.72 -40.76 11.55
N HIS A 483 -13.52 -40.25 10.61
CA HIS A 483 -14.87 -40.74 10.35
C HIS A 483 -15.00 -41.54 9.04
N ARG A 484 -13.95 -41.59 8.21
CA ARG A 484 -13.96 -42.27 6.92
C ARG A 484 -12.77 -43.20 6.71
N SER A 485 -12.99 -44.27 5.93
CA SER A 485 -11.99 -45.32 5.69
C SER A 485 -11.25 -45.20 4.36
N GLU A 486 -11.71 -44.36 3.43
CA GLU A 486 -11.07 -44.17 2.12
C GLU A 486 -9.66 -43.58 2.24
N GLY A 487 -9.39 -42.80 3.30
CA GLY A 487 -8.11 -42.13 3.53
C GLY A 487 -7.80 -41.05 2.51
N CYS A 488 -6.52 -40.73 2.35
CA CYS A 488 -6.02 -39.80 1.34
C CYS A 488 -5.03 -40.48 0.40
N SER A 489 -4.85 -39.91 -0.80
CA SER A 489 -3.77 -40.29 -1.70
C SER A 489 -2.49 -39.51 -1.39
N PRO A 490 -1.33 -39.87 -1.98
CA PRO A 490 -0.11 -39.07 -1.86
C PRO A 490 -0.30 -37.61 -2.32
N ALA A 491 -1.27 -37.34 -3.19
CA ALA A 491 -1.56 -35.99 -3.66
C ALA A 491 -1.99 -35.04 -2.54
N ALA A 492 -2.62 -35.54 -1.45
CA ALA A 492 -3.00 -34.70 -0.31
C ALA A 492 -1.80 -33.97 0.30
N LEU A 493 -0.68 -34.67 0.47
CA LEU A 493 0.52 -34.11 1.05
C LEU A 493 1.22 -33.17 0.06
N ASP A 494 1.33 -33.57 -1.21
CA ASP A 494 1.89 -32.72 -2.27
C ASP A 494 1.12 -31.40 -2.39
N ASP A 495 -0.21 -31.46 -2.45
CA ASP A 495 -1.07 -30.28 -2.58
C ASP A 495 -0.99 -29.40 -1.33
N ALA A 496 -1.01 -29.96 -0.12
CA ALA A 496 -0.85 -29.20 1.11
C ALA A 496 0.51 -28.49 1.19
N VAL A 497 1.59 -29.11 0.68
CA VAL A 497 2.92 -28.50 0.59
C VAL A 497 2.96 -27.39 -0.45
N ILE A 498 2.34 -27.58 -1.62
CA ILE A 498 2.25 -26.56 -2.68
C ILE A 498 1.44 -25.34 -2.23
N GLN A 499 0.34 -25.57 -1.50
CA GLN A 499 -0.54 -24.50 -0.99
C GLN A 499 -0.08 -23.93 0.35
N GLU A 500 1.09 -24.34 0.85
CA GLU A 500 1.73 -23.82 2.06
C GLU A 500 0.91 -24.02 3.36
N HIS A 501 0.15 -25.11 3.44
CA HIS A 501 -0.70 -25.43 4.58
C HIS A 501 0.04 -26.25 5.64
N LEU A 502 0.97 -25.61 6.37
CA LEU A 502 1.85 -26.27 7.34
C LEU A 502 1.09 -27.13 8.38
N GLU A 503 -0.01 -26.65 8.96
CA GLU A 503 -0.79 -27.41 9.94
C GLU A 503 -1.36 -28.70 9.34
N VAL A 504 -1.83 -28.66 8.09
CA VAL A 504 -2.29 -29.86 7.36
C VAL A 504 -1.12 -30.80 7.09
N VAL A 505 0.03 -30.27 6.65
CA VAL A 505 1.24 -31.07 6.41
C VAL A 505 1.68 -31.81 7.68
N ARG A 506 1.68 -31.11 8.83
CA ARG A 506 1.96 -31.70 10.14
C ARG A 506 0.96 -32.79 10.49
N TYR A 507 -0.33 -32.51 10.35
CA TYR A 507 -1.38 -33.49 10.63
C TYR A 507 -1.23 -34.75 9.75
N LEU A 508 -0.99 -34.59 8.45
CA LEU A 508 -0.82 -35.71 7.52
C LEU A 508 0.42 -36.56 7.84
N CYS A 509 1.55 -35.95 8.22
CA CYS A 509 2.78 -36.67 8.54
C CYS A 509 2.78 -37.28 9.95
N GLU A 510 2.31 -36.54 10.97
CA GLU A 510 2.40 -36.95 12.38
C GLU A 510 1.24 -37.88 12.77
N VAL A 511 0.02 -37.56 12.34
CA VAL A 511 -1.21 -38.25 12.77
C VAL A 511 -1.63 -39.29 11.75
N VAL A 512 -1.82 -38.89 10.49
CA VAL A 512 -2.25 -39.81 9.41
C VAL A 512 -1.11 -40.75 9.00
N ARG A 513 0.14 -40.36 9.27
CA ARG A 513 1.37 -41.11 8.95
C ARG A 513 1.52 -41.39 7.45
N VAL A 514 1.13 -40.44 6.61
CA VAL A 514 1.39 -40.48 5.17
C VAL A 514 2.89 -40.47 4.94
N THR A 515 3.40 -41.43 4.17
CA THR A 515 4.81 -41.45 3.77
C THR A 515 5.12 -40.24 2.91
N PRO A 516 6.09 -39.40 3.27
CA PRO A 516 6.35 -38.15 2.56
C PRO A 516 7.16 -38.36 1.28
N THR A 517 6.57 -39.06 0.31
CA THR A 517 7.08 -39.14 -1.07
C THR A 517 6.63 -37.89 -1.83
N ILE A 518 7.22 -36.75 -1.49
CA ILE A 518 6.82 -35.44 -2.00
C ILE A 518 7.46 -35.18 -3.36
N ALA A 519 6.68 -34.74 -4.33
CA ALA A 519 7.21 -34.44 -5.66
C ALA A 519 8.25 -33.30 -5.62
N PRO A 520 9.41 -33.40 -6.31
CA PRO A 520 10.41 -32.33 -6.34
C PRO A 520 9.85 -30.98 -6.82
N SER A 521 8.81 -31.01 -7.66
CA SER A 521 8.09 -29.81 -8.09
C SER A 521 7.30 -29.14 -6.98
N ALA A 522 6.76 -29.90 -6.03
CA ALA A 522 6.04 -29.37 -4.87
C ALA A 522 7.01 -28.65 -3.91
N LEU A 523 8.15 -29.27 -3.62
CA LEU A 523 9.21 -28.68 -2.79
C LEU A 523 9.71 -27.34 -3.35
N ARG A 524 9.87 -27.21 -4.68
CA ARG A 524 10.27 -25.96 -5.33
C ARG A 524 9.20 -24.87 -5.32
N GLN A 525 7.96 -25.16 -4.97
CA GLN A 525 6.90 -24.16 -4.89
C GLN A 525 6.62 -23.73 -3.45
N SER A 526 7.08 -24.49 -2.46
CA SER A 526 6.77 -24.30 -1.05
C SER A 526 7.60 -23.22 -0.36
N SER A 527 7.13 -22.75 0.79
CA SER A 527 7.79 -21.76 1.63
C SER A 527 8.90 -22.37 2.50
N ALA A 528 9.77 -21.51 3.05
CA ALA A 528 10.86 -21.94 3.91
C ALA A 528 10.37 -22.72 5.14
N ASP A 529 9.26 -22.34 5.75
CA ASP A 529 8.75 -22.95 6.99
C ASP A 529 8.30 -24.40 6.76
N VAL A 530 7.57 -24.65 5.67
CA VAL A 530 7.16 -26.01 5.29
C VAL A 530 8.38 -26.86 4.95
N LEU A 531 9.36 -26.32 4.23
CA LEU A 531 10.58 -27.03 3.88
C LEU A 531 11.44 -27.36 5.12
N VAL A 532 11.57 -26.43 6.07
CA VAL A 532 12.24 -26.64 7.35
C VAL A 532 11.56 -27.77 8.12
N TYR A 533 10.23 -27.78 8.18
CA TYR A 533 9.49 -28.86 8.82
C TYR A 533 9.71 -30.22 8.13
N LEU A 534 9.59 -30.28 6.80
CA LEU A 534 9.79 -31.51 6.04
C LEU A 534 11.21 -32.09 6.23
N ASP A 535 12.22 -31.23 6.21
CA ASP A 535 13.59 -31.62 6.54
C ASP A 535 13.74 -32.08 8.00
N SER A 536 13.02 -31.46 8.94
CA SER A 536 13.01 -31.86 10.35
C SER A 536 12.53 -33.30 10.57
N ILE A 537 11.59 -33.77 9.74
CA ILE A 537 11.08 -35.15 9.77
C ILE A 537 11.84 -36.11 8.82
N GLY A 538 12.94 -35.64 8.21
CA GLY A 538 13.87 -36.47 7.45
C GLY A 538 13.55 -36.61 5.96
N VAL A 539 12.73 -35.72 5.38
CA VAL A 539 12.54 -35.64 3.92
C VAL A 539 13.78 -35.04 3.26
N ASP A 540 14.32 -35.71 2.25
CA ASP A 540 15.43 -35.15 1.45
C ASP A 540 14.92 -34.00 0.56
N ILE A 541 15.04 -32.79 1.07
CA ILE A 541 14.76 -31.56 0.31
C ILE A 541 15.98 -31.07 -0.48
N LEU A 542 17.20 -31.51 -0.13
CA LEU A 542 18.43 -31.04 -0.77
C LEU A 542 18.53 -31.51 -2.22
N GLY A 543 18.15 -32.76 -2.50
CA GLY A 543 18.15 -33.31 -3.86
C GLY A 543 17.16 -32.61 -4.80
N ALA A 544 16.09 -32.01 -4.26
CA ALA A 544 15.03 -31.39 -5.04
C ALA A 544 15.22 -29.89 -5.29
N LEU A 545 16.01 -29.20 -4.45
CA LEU A 545 16.22 -27.75 -4.48
C LEU A 545 17.56 -27.41 -5.17
N SER A 546 17.53 -26.55 -6.18
CA SER A 546 18.75 -26.06 -6.82
C SER A 546 19.45 -25.00 -5.95
N SER A 547 20.76 -24.82 -6.15
CA SER A 547 21.54 -23.79 -5.42
C SER A 547 21.04 -22.36 -5.67
N ALA A 548 20.40 -22.09 -6.80
CA ALA A 548 19.76 -20.81 -7.09
C ALA A 548 18.47 -20.62 -6.26
N TYR A 549 17.76 -21.71 -5.97
CA TYR A 549 16.50 -21.67 -5.22
C TYR A 549 16.73 -21.44 -3.73
N THR A 550 17.72 -22.11 -3.12
CA THR A 550 18.08 -21.89 -1.70
C THR A 550 18.49 -20.46 -1.43
N ARG A 551 19.19 -19.81 -2.37
CA ARG A 551 19.53 -18.36 -2.28
C ARG A 551 18.32 -17.43 -2.27
N ARG A 552 17.16 -17.87 -2.77
CA ARG A 552 15.90 -17.09 -2.69
C ARG A 552 15.44 -16.92 -1.25
N PHE A 553 15.76 -17.89 -0.38
CA PHE A 553 15.31 -17.93 1.01
C PHE A 553 16.52 -17.94 1.94
N VAL A 554 16.99 -16.76 2.34
CA VAL A 554 18.16 -16.60 3.23
C VAL A 554 18.03 -17.44 4.50
N ALA A 555 16.86 -17.43 5.15
CA ALA A 555 16.60 -18.22 6.35
C ALA A 555 16.68 -19.74 6.10
N LEU A 556 16.20 -20.23 4.95
CA LEU A 556 16.30 -21.64 4.58
C LEU A 556 17.77 -22.01 4.29
N ALA A 557 18.52 -21.14 3.61
CA ALA A 557 19.93 -21.36 3.34
C ALA A 557 20.77 -21.39 4.63
N GLU A 558 20.52 -20.48 5.57
CA GLU A 558 21.16 -20.46 6.89
C GLU A 558 20.80 -21.72 7.69
N TYR A 559 19.53 -22.12 7.72
CA TYR A 559 19.06 -23.33 8.37
C TYR A 559 19.75 -24.58 7.80
N LEU A 560 19.78 -24.74 6.48
CA LEU A 560 20.42 -25.87 5.82
C LEU A 560 21.93 -25.87 6.03
N ALA A 561 22.59 -24.71 5.95
CA ALA A 561 24.02 -24.60 6.18
C ALA A 561 24.40 -24.95 7.62
N TYR A 562 23.61 -24.51 8.60
CA TYR A 562 23.79 -24.88 10.00
C TYR A 562 23.58 -26.38 10.21
N ARG A 563 22.45 -26.94 9.73
CA ARG A 563 22.08 -28.34 9.95
C ARG A 563 23.04 -29.32 9.27
N TYR A 564 23.44 -29.04 8.03
CA TYR A 564 24.30 -29.92 7.24
C TYR A 564 25.78 -29.54 7.26
N ARG A 565 26.17 -28.51 8.04
CA ARG A 565 27.54 -27.98 8.12
C ARG A 565 28.12 -27.60 6.74
N LEU A 566 27.28 -27.07 5.86
CA LEU A 566 27.69 -26.59 4.55
C LEU A 566 28.41 -25.23 4.70
N LYS A 567 29.38 -24.95 3.85
CA LYS A 567 29.92 -23.58 3.75
C LYS A 567 28.83 -22.70 3.12
N VAL A 568 28.34 -21.72 3.87
CA VAL A 568 27.35 -20.71 3.44
C VAL A 568 27.85 -19.97 2.20
#